data_AF-A0A521L5T8-F1
#
_entry.id   AF-A0A521L5T8-F1
#
_cell.length_a   1.000
_cell.length_b   1.000
_cell.length_c   1.000
_cell.angle_alpha   90.00
_cell.angle_beta   90.00
_cell.angle_gamma   90.00
#
_symmetry.space_group_name_H-M   'P 1'
#
loop_
_entity.id
_entity.type
_entity.pdbx_description
1 polymer ?
#
loop_
_entity_poly.entity_id
_entity_poly.type
_entity_poly.pdbx_seq_one_letter_code
_entity_poly.pdbx_strand_id
1 'polypeptide(L)'
;MKKYRNTLTIRGLDDAVIERLKARARTKGRSLEADLRDLLVLTSRQPLVLDAIAEADRIAAMTPLDVPQTDSGALACAGGAP
;
A
#
# COMPACT_ATOMS: atom_id res chain seq x y z
N MET A 1 -4.40 11.51 -21.08
CA MET A 1 -4.75 11.33 -19.66
C MET A 1 -6.13 11.92 -19.41
N LYS A 2 -7.14 11.11 -19.05
CA LYS A 2 -8.51 11.61 -18.76
C LYS A 2 -8.45 12.52 -17.53
N LYS A 3 -8.73 13.83 -17.71
CA LYS A 3 -8.96 14.76 -16.60
C LYS A 3 -10.40 14.56 -16.11
N TYR A 4 -10.58 13.79 -15.04
CA TYR A 4 -11.88 13.69 -14.38
C TYR A 4 -12.13 14.96 -13.58
N ARG A 5 -13.16 15.73 -13.96
CA ARG A 5 -13.65 16.90 -13.19
C ARG A 5 -14.62 16.44 -12.10
N ASN A 6 -14.17 15.58 -11.20
CA ASN A 6 -14.98 15.16 -10.07
C ASN A 6 -14.59 15.95 -8.83
N THR A 7 -15.59 16.51 -8.15
CA THR A 7 -15.44 17.24 -6.90
C THR A 7 -15.87 16.35 -5.75
N LEU A 8 -14.99 16.16 -4.77
CA LEU A 8 -15.29 15.45 -3.53
C LEU A 8 -15.40 16.47 -2.39
N THR A 9 -16.47 16.39 -1.61
CA THR A 9 -16.62 17.18 -0.38
C THR A 9 -16.67 16.23 0.82
N ILE A 10 -15.83 16.50 1.83
CA ILE A 10 -15.76 15.71 3.06
C ILE A 10 -16.33 16.60 4.16
N ARG A 11 -17.37 16.14 4.85
CA ARG A 11 -18.06 16.86 5.93
C ARG A 11 -17.80 16.18 7.27
N GLY A 12 -17.91 16.93 8.36
CA GLY A 12 -17.79 16.40 9.72
C GLY A 12 -16.38 15.90 10.07
N LEU A 13 -15.35 16.50 9.48
CA LEU A 13 -13.97 16.19 9.83
C LEU A 13 -13.57 17.00 11.06
N ASP A 14 -12.93 16.34 12.03
CA ASP A 14 -12.40 16.98 13.23
C ASP A 14 -11.35 18.04 12.86
N ASP A 15 -11.44 19.22 13.47
CA ASP A 15 -10.53 20.35 13.26
C ASP A 15 -9.07 19.95 13.56
N ALA A 16 -8.84 19.09 14.55
CA ALA A 16 -7.50 18.59 14.87
C ALA A 16 -6.91 17.77 13.71
N VAL A 17 -7.75 17.04 12.98
CA VAL A 17 -7.33 16.28 11.79
C VAL A 17 -7.02 17.24 10.64
N ILE A 18 -7.84 18.27 10.45
CA ILE A 18 -7.61 19.30 9.43
C ILE A 18 -6.26 19.99 9.65
N GLU A 19 -5.94 20.38 10.89
CA GLU A 19 -4.68 21.05 11.20
C GLU A 19 -3.47 20.13 10.99
N ARG A 20 -3.57 18.85 11.34
CA ARG A 20 -2.53 17.84 11.04
C ARG A 20 -2.29 17.70 9.53
N LEU A 21 -3.36 17.65 8.74
CA LEU A 21 -3.26 17.56 7.28
C LEU A 21 -2.65 18.83 6.67
N LYS A 22 -3.03 20.02 7.16
CA LYS A 22 -2.41 21.29 6.75
C LYS A 22 -0.91 21.31 7.07
N ALA A 23 -0.53 20.91 8.27
CA ALA A 23 0.88 20.85 8.68
C ALA A 23 1.67 19.91 7.76
N ARG A 24 1.14 18.71 7.50
CA ARG A 24 1.75 17.73 6.57
C ARG A 24 1.93 18.30 5.16
N ALA A 25 0.91 18.97 4.62
CA ALA A 25 0.98 19.59 3.29
C ALA A 25 2.05 20.70 3.24
N ARG A 26 2.13 21.54 4.28
CA ARG A 26 3.16 22.58 4.43
C ARG A 26 4.56 21.99 4.46
N THR A 27 4.80 20.93 5.23
CA THR A 27 6.10 20.24 5.28
C THR A 27 6.56 19.75 3.91
N LYS A 28 5.62 19.34 3.06
CA LYS A 28 5.91 18.88 1.69
C LYS A 28 5.95 20.00 0.64
N GLY A 29 5.67 21.25 1.03
CA GLY A 29 5.59 22.39 0.10
C GLY A 29 4.47 22.26 -0.94
N ARG A 30 3.39 21.55 -0.62
CA ARG A 30 2.24 21.32 -1.54
C ARG A 30 0.97 21.95 -0.99
N SER A 31 -0.01 22.16 -1.87
CA SER A 31 -1.36 22.52 -1.42
C SER A 31 -1.99 21.34 -0.67
N LEU A 32 -2.90 21.65 0.26
CA LEU A 32 -3.65 20.64 1.01
C LEU A 32 -4.42 19.70 0.07
N GLU A 33 -5.03 20.25 -0.98
CA GLU A 33 -5.74 19.47 -2.01
C GLU A 33 -4.79 18.49 -2.72
N ALA A 34 -3.59 18.95 -3.09
CA ALA A 34 -2.62 18.09 -3.78
C ALA A 34 -2.14 16.95 -2.87
N ASP A 35 -1.82 17.23 -1.60
CA ASP A 35 -1.42 16.17 -0.66
C ASP A 35 -2.57 15.19 -0.36
N LEU A 36 -3.82 15.69 -0.26
CA LEU A 36 -5.01 14.85 -0.10
C LEU A 36 -5.26 13.98 -1.34
N ARG A 37 -5.11 14.53 -2.54
CA ARG A 37 -5.25 13.77 -3.78
C ARG A 37 -4.22 12.65 -3.84
N ASP A 38 -2.96 12.95 -3.53
CA ASP A 38 -1.89 11.95 -3.51
C ASP A 38 -2.15 10.87 -2.46
N LEU A 39 -2.61 11.25 -1.26
CA LEU A 39 -3.00 10.33 -0.20
C LEU A 39 -4.11 9.39 -0.68
N LEU A 40 -5.20 9.93 -1.23
CA LEU A 40 -6.34 9.13 -1.71
C LEU A 40 -5.95 8.19 -2.84
N VAL A 41 -5.10 8.64 -3.77
CA VAL A 41 -4.57 7.78 -4.84
C VAL A 41 -3.71 6.66 -4.26
N LEU A 42 -2.83 6.96 -3.31
CA LEU A 42 -1.99 5.96 -2.66
C LEU A 42 -2.85 4.90 -1.93
N THR A 43 -3.81 5.35 -1.11
CA THR A 43 -4.69 4.45 -0.36
C THR A 43 -5.59 3.63 -1.28
N SER A 44 -6.06 4.19 -2.41
CA SER A 44 -6.86 3.44 -3.39
C SER A 44 -6.13 2.29 -4.07
N ARG A 45 -4.79 2.31 -4.07
CA ARG A 45 -3.96 1.24 -4.64
C ARG A 45 -3.59 0.16 -3.63
N GLN A 46 -3.79 0.42 -2.33
CA GLN A 46 -3.49 -0.58 -1.31
C GLN A 46 -4.59 -1.63 -1.34
N PRO A 47 -4.25 -2.93 -1.49
CA PRO A 47 -5.23 -3.99 -1.30
C PRO A 47 -5.79 -3.85 0.11
N LEU A 48 -7.12 -3.90 0.24
CA LEU A 48 -7.75 -3.95 1.55
C LEU A 48 -7.14 -5.17 2.26
N VAL A 49 -6.76 -5.06 3.53
CA VAL A 49 -6.07 -6.14 4.26
C VAL A 49 -6.82 -7.48 4.20
N LEU A 50 -8.14 -7.44 3.97
CA LEU A 50 -8.98 -8.60 3.66
C LEU A 50 -8.50 -9.38 2.43
N ASP A 51 -8.03 -8.72 1.37
CA ASP A 51 -7.49 -9.37 0.18
C ASP A 51 -6.13 -10.00 0.43
N ALA A 52 -5.28 -9.38 1.26
CA ALA A 52 -3.93 -9.91 1.50
C ALA A 52 -3.96 -11.24 2.28
N ILE A 53 -4.84 -11.35 3.27
CA ILE A 53 -5.04 -12.60 4.02
C ILE A 53 -5.72 -13.64 3.12
N ALA A 54 -6.77 -13.26 2.39
CA ALA A 54 -7.44 -14.17 1.47
C ALA A 54 -6.52 -14.67 0.34
N GLU A 55 -5.60 -13.82 -0.12
CA GLU A 55 -4.57 -14.18 -1.09
C GLU A 55 -3.56 -15.15 -0.48
N ALA A 56 -3.10 -14.88 0.74
CA ALA A 56 -2.20 -15.78 1.47
C ALA A 56 -2.83 -17.16 1.68
N ASP A 57 -4.12 -17.22 2.06
CA ASP A 57 -4.88 -18.46 2.21
C ASP A 57 -5.02 -19.21 0.88
N ARG A 58 -5.28 -18.48 -0.23
CA ARG A 58 -5.33 -19.09 -1.57
C ARG A 58 -3.98 -19.68 -1.96
N ILE A 59 -2.90 -18.93 -1.74
CA ILE A 59 -1.54 -19.40 -2.03
C ILE A 59 -1.22 -20.63 -1.18
N ALA A 60 -1.56 -20.63 0.11
CA ALA A 60 -1.35 -21.76 1.01
C ALA A 60 -2.11 -23.01 0.53
N ALA A 61 -3.35 -22.86 0.05
CA ALA A 61 -4.14 -23.97 -0.49
C ALA A 61 -3.59 -24.54 -1.81
N MET A 62 -2.86 -23.73 -2.61
CA MET A 62 -2.23 -24.17 -3.86
C MET A 62 -0.80 -24.67 -3.69
N THR A 63 -0.17 -24.42 -2.53
CA THR A 63 1.24 -24.76 -2.29
C THR A 63 1.35 -26.21 -1.79
N PRO A 64 2.15 -27.07 -2.45
CA PRO A 64 2.38 -28.44 -1.99
C PRO A 64 3.01 -28.47 -0.58
N LEU A 65 2.36 -29.16 0.36
CA LEU A 65 2.78 -29.27 1.76
C LEU A 65 3.90 -30.29 1.99
N ASP A 66 4.14 -31.15 1.02
CA ASP A 66 5.10 -32.25 1.04
C ASP A 66 6.52 -31.82 0.61
N VAL A 67 6.68 -30.59 0.11
CA VAL A 67 7.98 -30.02 -0.22
C VAL A 67 8.44 -29.13 0.94
N PRO A 68 9.52 -29.51 1.65
CA PRO A 68 10.07 -28.66 2.71
C PRO A 68 10.55 -27.33 2.11
N GLN A 69 10.16 -26.23 2.74
CA GLN A 69 10.61 -24.90 2.32
C GLN A 69 12.11 -24.75 2.58
N THR A 70 12.89 -24.68 1.50
CA THR A 70 14.34 -24.49 1.59
C THR A 70 14.68 -23.01 1.77
N ASP A 71 15.66 -22.72 2.64
CA ASP A 71 16.17 -21.37 2.80
C ASP A 71 16.96 -20.94 1.54
N SER A 72 16.48 -19.88 0.87
CA SER A 72 17.13 -19.27 -0.29
C SER A 72 18.59 -18.87 -0.03
N GLY A 73 18.95 -18.52 1.21
CA GLY A 73 20.33 -18.21 1.59
C GLY A 73 21.25 -19.42 1.53
N ALA A 74 20.75 -20.61 1.88
CA ALA A 74 21.50 -21.86 1.79
C ALA A 74 21.70 -22.32 0.33
N LEU A 75 20.71 -22.04 -0.55
CA LEU A 75 20.78 -22.37 -1.97
C LEU A 75 21.76 -21.48 -2.76
N ALA A 76 21.86 -20.20 -2.41
CA ALA A 76 22.75 -19.26 -3.09
C ALA A 76 24.25 -19.56 -2.86
N CYS A 77 24.61 -20.14 -1.72
CA CYS A 77 26.00 -20.48 -1.39
C CYS A 77 26.45 -21.84 -1.94
N ALA A 78 25.52 -22.73 -2.29
CA ALA A 78 25.84 -24.10 -2.75
C ALA A 78 26.20 -24.21 -4.24
N GLY A 79 26.01 -23.15 -5.04
CA GLY A 79 26.29 -23.13 -6.48
C GLY A 79 27.71 -22.75 -6.89
N GLY A 80 28.65 -22.65 -5.95
CA GLY A 80 30.03 -22.24 -6.21
C GLY A 80 31.02 -23.41 -6.20
N ALA A 81 31.09 -24.18 -7.29
CA ALA A 81 32.28 -24.95 -7.66
C ALA A 81 32.34 -25.10 -9.20
N PRO A 82 33.51 -24.89 -9.83
CA PRO A 82 33.69 -24.93 -11.29
C PRO A 82 33.58 -26.36 -11.87
#